data_AF-A0A0F8WU07-F1
#
_entry.id   AF-A0A0F8WU07-F1
#
_cell.length_a   1.000
_cell.length_b   1.000
_cell.length_c   1.000
_cell.angle_alpha   90.00
_cell.angle_beta   90.00
_cell.angle_gamma   90.00
#
_symmetry.space_group_name_H-M   'P 1'
#
loop_
_entity.id
_entity.type
_entity.pdbx_description
1 polymer ?
#
loop_
_entity_poly.entity_id
_entity_poly.type
_entity_poly.pdbx_seq_one_letter_code
_entity_poly.pdbx_strand_id
1 'polypeptide(L)'
;MLGFFLMKAIGIDLDADVINLSIMSKNKDLINIKSLDISDIPKSDVKKLYIANKDNYLITSALDSSDVIIKSSDFNIKNSLFIKKAIKFHESSISTLDIDKVIISTIHFKNESKLKFFITTKEMLNKHLFRLKHINIDPDKVTSTSQALIRFINFYFKDIKSSFLVHIAKSKTTCVLMKDNQPIKTYSIKIGTNKLI
;
A
#
# COMPACT_ATOMS: atom_id res chain seq x y z
N MET A 1 2.14 -22.67 26.56
CA MET A 1 1.65 -21.28 26.72
C MET A 1 2.40 -20.42 25.71
N LEU A 2 1.91 -20.33 24.48
CA LEU A 2 2.54 -19.55 23.40
C LEU A 2 2.13 -18.09 23.58
N GLY A 3 3.09 -17.24 23.96
CA GLY A 3 2.86 -15.81 24.08
C GLY A 3 2.35 -15.24 22.76
N PHE A 4 1.16 -14.65 22.78
CA PHE A 4 0.66 -13.85 21.68
C PHE A 4 1.60 -12.66 21.48
N PHE A 5 2.55 -12.78 20.54
CA PHE A 5 3.35 -11.63 20.13
C PHE A 5 2.39 -10.56 19.58
N LEU A 6 2.39 -9.43 20.28
CA LEU A 6 1.67 -8.21 19.95
C LEU A 6 2.26 -7.64 18.66
N MET A 7 1.79 -8.11 17.50
CA MET A 7 2.27 -7.60 16.21
C MET A 7 1.83 -6.14 16.07
N LYS A 8 2.80 -5.24 16.05
CA LYS A 8 2.59 -3.83 15.73
C LYS A 8 3.02 -3.59 14.29
N ALA A 9 2.43 -2.59 13.64
CA ALA A 9 2.78 -2.22 12.27
C ALA A 9 3.08 -0.73 12.17
N ILE A 10 4.05 -0.38 11.33
CA ILE A 10 4.38 1.00 10.97
C ILE A 10 4.08 1.17 9.49
N GLY A 11 3.16 2.08 9.17
CA GLY A 11 2.93 2.58 7.82
C GLY A 11 3.81 3.79 7.56
N ILE A 12 4.48 3.80 6.41
CA ILE A 12 5.36 4.88 5.96
C ILE A 12 4.85 5.38 4.61
N ASP A 13 4.54 6.66 4.55
CA ASP A 13 4.23 7.37 3.31
C ASP A 13 5.24 8.49 3.10
N LEU A 14 5.82 8.54 1.89
CA LEU A 14 6.88 9.47 1.52
C LEU A 14 6.37 10.38 0.42
N ASP A 15 6.03 11.61 0.78
CA ASP A 15 5.49 12.62 -0.13
C ASP A 15 6.37 13.86 -0.17
N ALA A 16 6.99 14.10 -1.33
CA ALA A 16 8.08 15.06 -1.49
C ALA A 16 9.17 14.88 -0.41
N ASP A 17 9.32 15.88 0.45
CA ASP A 17 10.25 16.03 1.57
C ASP A 17 9.61 15.72 2.93
N VAL A 18 8.39 15.17 2.95
CA VAL A 18 7.67 14.80 4.17
C VAL A 18 7.55 13.28 4.30
N ILE A 19 7.77 12.77 5.52
CA ILE A 19 7.46 11.40 5.91
C ILE A 19 6.26 11.41 6.85
N ASN A 20 5.19 10.75 6.43
CA ASN A 20 4.08 10.43 7.31
C ASN A 20 4.29 9.04 7.90
N LEU A 21 4.28 8.94 9.23
CA LEU A 21 4.36 7.68 9.96
C LEU A 21 3.02 7.39 10.63
N SER A 22 2.56 6.15 10.49
CA SER A 22 1.37 5.66 11.20
C SER A 22 1.73 4.41 11.98
N ILE A 23 1.52 4.41 13.29
CA ILE A 23 1.79 3.25 14.14
C ILE A 23 0.47 2.63 14.58
N MET A 24 0.29 1.35 14.27
CA MET A 24 -0.90 0.58 14.62
C MET A 24 -0.56 -0.58 15.55
N SER A 25 -1.40 -0.80 16.57
CA SER A 25 -1.26 -1.91 17.51
C SER A 25 -2.56 -2.69 17.67
N LYS A 26 -2.46 -4.03 17.69
CA LYS A 26 -3.61 -4.94 17.66
C LYS A 26 -4.54 -4.87 18.88
N ASN A 27 -4.04 -4.40 20.03
CA ASN A 27 -4.79 -4.50 21.30
C ASN A 27 -5.64 -3.27 21.66
N LYS A 28 -5.63 -2.19 20.86
CA LYS A 28 -6.31 -0.95 21.25
C LYS A 28 -7.09 -0.23 20.15
N ASP A 29 -7.17 -0.77 18.94
CA ASP A 29 -7.67 -0.05 17.75
C ASP A 29 -7.08 1.36 17.57
N LEU A 30 -5.97 1.64 18.25
CA LEU A 30 -5.43 2.98 18.39
C LEU A 30 -4.36 3.14 17.32
N ILE A 31 -4.71 3.92 16.30
CA ILE A 31 -3.80 4.37 15.26
C ILE A 31 -3.19 5.68 15.77
N ASN A 32 -1.92 5.65 16.15
CA ASN A 32 -1.18 6.88 16.46
C ASN A 32 -0.47 7.34 15.18
N ILE A 33 -0.92 8.47 14.63
CA ILE A 33 -0.34 9.07 13.43
C ILE A 33 0.65 10.15 13.86
N LYS A 34 1.88 10.05 13.38
CA LYS A 34 2.93 11.06 13.54
C LYS A 34 3.40 11.50 12.17
N SER A 35 3.19 12.77 11.84
CA SER A 35 3.80 13.39 10.65
C SER A 35 5.15 13.97 11.01
N LEU A 36 6.14 13.79 10.14
CA LEU A 36 7.50 14.29 10.33
C LEU A 36 8.00 14.89 9.02
N ASP A 37 8.41 16.16 9.07
CA ASP A 37 9.10 16.78 7.94
C ASP A 37 10.57 16.31 7.91
N ILE A 38 11.04 15.81 6.77
CA ILE A 38 12.43 15.34 6.62
C ILE A 38 13.39 16.52 6.56
N SER A 39 12.92 17.69 6.11
CA SER A 39 13.74 18.90 6.07
C SER A 39 14.24 19.30 7.46
N ASP A 40 13.48 18.96 8.52
CA ASP A 40 13.81 19.25 9.92
C ASP A 40 14.63 18.13 10.60
N ILE A 41 14.79 16.96 9.97
CA ILE A 41 15.46 15.81 10.56
C ILE A 41 16.87 15.66 9.93
N PRO A 42 17.96 15.75 10.70
CA PRO A 42 19.27 15.34 10.23
C PRO A 42 19.15 13.91 9.67
N LYS A 43 19.63 13.66 8.45
CA LYS A 43 19.47 12.38 7.70
C LYS A 43 19.83 11.11 8.51
N SER A 44 20.50 11.25 9.66
CA SER A 44 20.83 10.20 10.62
C SER A 44 19.69 9.72 11.53
N ASP A 45 18.62 10.49 11.73
CA ASP A 45 17.71 10.29 12.89
C ASP A 45 16.36 9.61 12.59
N VAL A 46 15.93 9.47 11.33
CA VAL A 46 14.68 8.75 10.99
C VAL A 46 14.71 7.31 11.48
N LYS A 47 15.90 6.68 11.43
CA LYS A 47 16.17 5.35 11.97
C LYS A 47 15.78 5.21 13.45
N LYS A 48 15.99 6.23 14.28
CA LYS A 48 15.69 6.16 15.73
C LYS A 48 14.20 5.95 16.00
N LEU A 49 13.32 6.35 15.09
CA LEU A 49 11.87 6.27 15.25
C LEU A 49 11.34 4.83 15.22
N TYR A 50 12.04 3.92 14.53
CA TYR A 50 11.62 2.51 14.42
C TYR A 50 12.71 1.50 14.85
N ILE A 51 14.00 1.85 14.86
CA ILE A 51 15.09 0.94 15.29
C ILE A 51 14.95 0.51 16.74
N ALA A 52 14.52 1.40 17.64
CA ALA A 52 14.37 1.07 19.06
C ALA A 52 13.45 -0.14 19.33
N ASN A 53 12.72 -0.60 18.31
CA ASN A 53 11.78 -1.70 18.38
C ASN A 53 11.66 -2.48 17.05
N LYS A 54 12.69 -2.50 16.19
CA LYS A 54 12.57 -3.05 14.82
C LYS A 54 12.04 -4.50 14.82
N ASP A 55 12.43 -5.30 15.80
CA ASP A 55 12.01 -6.70 15.95
C ASP A 55 10.52 -6.87 16.34
N ASN A 56 9.84 -5.79 16.70
CA ASN A 56 8.43 -5.77 17.13
C ASN A 56 7.48 -5.13 16.11
N TYR A 57 7.99 -4.53 15.04
CA TYR A 57 7.19 -3.77 14.07
C TYR A 57 7.33 -4.33 12.66
N LEU A 58 6.18 -4.58 12.02
CA LEU A 58 6.10 -4.79 10.58
C LEU A 58 6.08 -3.44 9.87
N ILE A 59 7.15 -3.12 9.13
CA ILE A 59 7.29 -1.88 8.36
C ILE A 59 6.64 -2.05 7.00
N THR A 60 5.66 -1.21 6.69
CA THR A 60 4.94 -1.19 5.41
C THR A 60 5.09 0.17 4.76
N SER A 61 5.40 0.19 3.47
CA SER A 61 5.39 1.40 2.64
C SER A 61 4.45 1.24 1.46
N ALA A 62 4.16 2.33 0.74
CA ALA A 62 3.24 2.32 -0.39
C ALA A 62 3.87 2.93 -1.66
N LEU A 63 3.69 2.25 -2.78
CA LEU A 63 3.89 2.82 -4.12
C LEU A 63 2.83 3.86 -4.43
N ASP A 64 3.17 4.83 -5.29
CA ASP A 64 2.19 5.75 -5.84
C ASP A 64 1.09 4.98 -6.58
N SER A 65 -0.13 5.51 -6.52
CA SER A 65 -1.23 4.95 -7.31
C SER A 65 -1.04 5.14 -8.82
N SER A 66 -0.20 6.08 -9.26
CA SER A 66 0.21 6.21 -10.67
C SER A 66 1.13 5.07 -11.12
N ASP A 67 1.84 4.45 -10.18
CA ASP A 67 2.87 3.45 -10.46
C ASP A 67 2.32 2.02 -10.34
N VAL A 68 1.00 1.89 -10.10
CA VAL A 68 0.31 0.62 -9.89
C VAL A 68 -0.95 0.57 -10.76
N ILE A 69 -0.99 -0.42 -11.65
CA ILE A 69 -2.17 -0.75 -12.45
C ILE A 69 -3.02 -1.73 -11.66
N ILE A 70 -4.32 -1.44 -11.54
CA ILE A 70 -5.31 -2.33 -10.92
C ILE A 70 -6.13 -2.97 -12.03
N LYS A 71 -6.15 -4.31 -12.06
CA LYS A 71 -7.02 -5.08 -12.94
C LYS A 71 -7.82 -6.10 -12.14
N SER A 72 -8.94 -6.52 -12.71
CA SER A 72 -9.76 -7.61 -12.17
C SER A 72 -10.08 -8.62 -13.25
N SER A 73 -10.17 -9.90 -12.88
CA SER A 73 -10.60 -10.98 -13.76
C SER A 73 -11.57 -11.87 -12.99
N ASP A 74 -12.60 -12.37 -13.66
CA ASP A 74 -13.49 -13.36 -13.06
C ASP A 74 -12.74 -14.67 -12.79
N PHE A 75 -13.07 -15.31 -11.68
CA PHE A 75 -12.36 -16.47 -11.16
C PHE A 75 -13.35 -17.44 -10.52
N ASN A 76 -13.66 -18.51 -11.26
CA ASN A 76 -14.71 -19.48 -10.91
C ASN A 76 -14.14 -20.82 -10.43
N ILE A 77 -12.85 -20.89 -10.09
CA ILE A 77 -12.20 -22.14 -9.71
C ILE A 77 -12.36 -22.37 -8.21
N LYS A 78 -13.21 -23.34 -7.88
CA LYS A 78 -13.53 -23.72 -6.49
C LYS A 78 -12.57 -24.73 -5.90
N ASN A 79 -11.91 -25.54 -6.74
CA ASN A 79 -11.03 -26.59 -6.28
C ASN A 79 -9.69 -26.01 -5.82
N SER A 80 -9.42 -26.11 -4.51
CA SER A 80 -8.25 -25.54 -3.84
C SER A 80 -6.91 -26.00 -4.41
N LEU A 81 -6.83 -27.22 -4.94
CA LEU A 81 -5.62 -27.78 -5.55
C LEU A 81 -5.22 -27.03 -6.83
N PHE A 82 -6.21 -26.50 -7.56
CA PHE A 82 -5.99 -25.82 -8.84
C PHE A 82 -5.89 -24.29 -8.70
N ILE A 83 -6.32 -23.70 -7.57
CA ILE A 83 -6.33 -22.24 -7.37
C ILE A 83 -4.97 -21.62 -7.66
N LYS A 84 -3.88 -22.16 -7.11
CA LYS A 84 -2.53 -21.58 -7.30
C LYS A 84 -2.07 -21.63 -8.76
N LYS A 85 -2.34 -22.74 -9.46
CA LYS A 85 -1.97 -22.90 -10.88
C LYS A 85 -2.79 -21.94 -11.74
N ALA A 86 -4.07 -21.82 -11.46
CA ALA A 86 -4.96 -20.92 -12.19
C ALA A 86 -4.60 -19.44 -11.97
N ILE A 87 -4.30 -19.02 -10.73
CA ILE A 87 -3.84 -17.65 -10.47
C ILE A 87 -2.63 -17.31 -11.34
N LYS A 88 -1.62 -18.18 -11.42
CA LYS A 88 -0.44 -17.97 -12.27
C LYS A 88 -0.80 -17.81 -13.75
N PHE A 89 -1.76 -18.59 -14.24
CA PHE A 89 -2.25 -18.47 -15.61
C PHE A 89 -2.95 -17.12 -15.87
N HIS A 90 -3.77 -16.65 -14.91
CA HIS A 90 -4.37 -15.33 -15.00
C HIS A 90 -3.31 -14.22 -14.91
N GLU A 91 -2.29 -14.35 -14.06
CA GLU A 91 -1.18 -13.39 -13.96
C GLU A 91 -0.43 -13.23 -15.30
N SER A 92 -0.19 -14.33 -16.03
CA SER A 92 0.44 -14.27 -17.36
C SER A 92 -0.43 -13.63 -18.44
N SER A 93 -1.76 -13.71 -18.32
CA SER A 93 -2.69 -13.18 -19.35
C SER A 93 -3.14 -11.75 -19.07
N ILE A 94 -3.07 -11.29 -17.81
CA ILE A 94 -3.60 -9.98 -17.40
C ILE A 94 -2.62 -8.83 -17.67
N SER A 95 -1.32 -9.11 -17.72
CA SER A 95 -0.31 -8.10 -17.97
C SER A 95 -0.26 -7.74 -19.45
N THR A 96 -0.48 -6.46 -19.76
CA THR A 96 -0.20 -5.88 -21.08
C THR A 96 1.27 -5.49 -21.23
N LEU A 97 2.06 -5.73 -20.19
CA LEU A 97 3.49 -5.44 -20.11
C LEU A 97 4.27 -6.76 -20.12
N ASP A 98 5.53 -6.67 -20.52
CA ASP A 98 6.52 -7.74 -20.46
C ASP A 98 6.55 -8.39 -19.05
N ILE A 99 6.21 -9.68 -18.99
CA ILE A 99 6.05 -10.43 -17.72
C ILE A 99 7.35 -10.43 -16.90
N ASP A 100 8.50 -10.40 -17.57
CA ASP A 100 9.81 -10.42 -16.92
C ASP A 100 10.18 -9.06 -16.30
N LYS A 101 9.45 -7.99 -16.67
CA LYS A 101 9.67 -6.63 -16.15
C LYS A 101 8.63 -6.21 -15.12
N VAL A 102 7.58 -6.99 -14.91
CA VAL A 102 6.52 -6.67 -13.95
C VAL A 102 6.61 -7.49 -12.67
N ILE A 103 5.96 -6.94 -11.65
CA ILE A 103 5.65 -7.61 -10.40
C ILE A 103 4.15 -7.56 -10.25
N ILE A 104 3.54 -8.72 -10.03
CA ILE A 104 2.10 -8.86 -9.89
C ILE A 104 1.83 -9.36 -8.48
N SER A 105 1.01 -8.62 -7.75
CA SER A 105 0.43 -9.07 -6.49
C SER A 105 -1.05 -9.37 -6.71
N THR A 106 -1.43 -10.61 -6.43
CA THR A 106 -2.80 -11.08 -6.64
C THR A 106 -3.53 -11.25 -5.30
N ILE A 107 -4.73 -10.67 -5.20
CA ILE A 107 -5.64 -10.87 -4.08
C ILE A 107 -6.82 -11.70 -4.56
N HIS A 108 -7.01 -12.84 -3.91
CA HIS A 108 -8.17 -13.71 -4.07
C HIS A 108 -9.04 -13.62 -2.83
N PHE A 109 -10.22 -13.03 -2.96
CA PHE A 109 -11.19 -12.95 -1.87
C PHE A 109 -12.01 -14.23 -1.87
N LYS A 110 -11.96 -15.02 -0.78
CA LYS A 110 -12.55 -16.37 -0.70
C LYS A 110 -14.03 -16.48 -1.09
N ASN A 111 -14.78 -15.38 -0.99
CA ASN A 111 -16.21 -15.33 -1.26
C ASN A 111 -16.54 -14.53 -2.53
N GLU A 112 -15.54 -14.11 -3.29
CA GLU A 112 -15.74 -13.39 -4.55
C GLU A 112 -15.24 -14.23 -5.71
N SER A 113 -16.02 -14.29 -6.77
CA SER A 113 -15.64 -14.92 -8.02
C SER A 113 -14.70 -14.03 -8.84
N LYS A 114 -13.80 -13.28 -8.18
CA LYS A 114 -12.93 -12.30 -8.81
C LYS A 114 -11.53 -12.33 -8.20
N LEU A 115 -10.54 -12.26 -9.08
CA LEU A 115 -9.16 -11.92 -8.71
C LEU A 115 -8.94 -10.43 -8.93
N LYS A 116 -8.18 -9.83 -8.02
CA LYS A 116 -7.61 -8.50 -8.21
C LYS A 116 -6.11 -8.57 -8.34
N PHE A 117 -5.59 -7.87 -9.34
CA PHE A 117 -4.19 -7.81 -9.68
C PHE A 117 -3.70 -6.39 -9.46
N PHE A 118 -2.63 -6.25 -8.68
CA PHE A 118 -1.87 -5.02 -8.52
C PHE A 118 -0.55 -5.22 -9.26
N ILE A 119 -0.40 -4.49 -10.35
CA ILE A 119 0.69 -4.68 -11.30
C ILE A 119 1.57 -3.43 -11.25
N THR A 120 2.86 -3.60 -11.01
CA THR A 120 3.87 -2.55 -11.11
C THR A 120 5.08 -3.07 -11.87
N THR A 121 5.98 -2.19 -12.31
CA THR A 121 7.24 -2.62 -12.92
C THR A 121 8.32 -2.79 -11.86
N LYS A 122 9.30 -3.67 -12.12
CA LYS A 122 10.50 -3.82 -11.30
C LYS A 122 11.24 -2.48 -11.15
N GLU A 123 11.25 -1.68 -12.21
CA GLU A 123 11.84 -0.34 -12.21
C GLU A 123 11.16 0.59 -11.19
N MET A 124 9.81 0.67 -11.19
CA MET A 124 9.09 1.53 -10.26
C MET A 124 9.25 1.07 -8.81
N LEU A 125 9.20 -0.25 -8.57
CA LEU A 125 9.48 -0.79 -7.24
C LEU A 125 10.90 -0.44 -6.78
N ASN A 126 11.91 -0.63 -7.64
CA ASN A 126 13.30 -0.34 -7.31
C ASN A 126 13.51 1.14 -7.03
N LYS A 127 12.89 2.03 -7.81
CA LYS A 127 12.92 3.48 -7.57
C LYS A 127 12.33 3.85 -6.21
N HIS A 128 11.22 3.22 -5.82
CA HIS A 128 10.60 3.40 -4.50
C HIS A 128 11.51 2.92 -3.37
N LEU A 129 12.02 1.68 -3.47
CA LEU A 129 12.94 1.12 -2.47
C LEU A 129 14.23 1.94 -2.34
N PHE A 130 14.74 2.45 -3.45
CA PHE A 130 15.91 3.33 -3.47
C PHE A 130 15.66 4.64 -2.71
N ARG A 131 14.49 5.27 -2.90
CA ARG A 131 14.10 6.46 -2.13
C ARG A 131 14.02 6.18 -0.63
N LEU A 132 13.47 5.04 -0.23
CA LEU A 132 13.41 4.64 1.18
C LEU A 132 14.81 4.34 1.75
N LYS A 133 15.66 3.67 0.98
CA LYS A 133 17.05 3.39 1.37
C LYS A 133 17.85 4.67 1.63
N HIS A 134 17.62 5.74 0.88
CA HIS A 134 18.26 7.05 1.10
C HIS A 134 17.95 7.68 2.46
N ILE A 135 16.79 7.37 3.02
CA ILE A 135 16.39 7.77 4.38
C ILE A 135 16.53 6.61 5.37
N ASN A 136 17.34 5.60 5.01
CA ASN A 136 17.68 4.45 5.82
C ASN A 136 16.50 3.50 6.18
N ILE A 137 15.38 3.61 5.47
CA ILE A 137 14.18 2.79 5.67
C ILE A 137 14.24 1.56 4.75
N ASP A 138 13.92 0.40 5.32
CA ASP A 138 13.86 -0.89 4.63
C ASP A 138 12.52 -1.55 4.96
N PRO A 139 11.52 -1.48 4.07
CA PRO A 139 10.17 -1.95 4.35
C PRO A 139 10.05 -3.48 4.22
N ASP A 140 9.38 -4.12 5.18
CA ASP A 140 9.04 -5.55 5.10
C ASP A 140 7.96 -5.80 4.04
N LYS A 141 7.08 -4.81 3.80
CA LYS A 141 6.00 -4.88 2.81
C LYS A 141 5.90 -3.61 2.01
N VAL A 142 5.61 -3.77 0.73
CA VAL A 142 5.22 -2.69 -0.16
C VAL A 142 3.79 -2.91 -0.62
N THR A 143 2.95 -1.88 -0.49
CA THR A 143 1.56 -1.85 -0.98
C THR A 143 1.40 -0.70 -1.98
N SER A 144 0.18 -0.26 -2.25
CA SER A 144 -0.11 0.96 -3.02
C SER A 144 -0.84 1.99 -2.14
N THR A 145 -0.69 3.28 -2.45
CA THR A 145 -1.41 4.36 -1.75
C THR A 145 -2.92 4.11 -1.81
N SER A 146 -3.43 3.65 -2.96
CA SER A 146 -4.84 3.29 -3.12
C SER A 146 -5.30 2.19 -2.16
N GLN A 147 -4.50 1.13 -1.97
CA GLN A 147 -4.81 0.08 -1.00
C GLN A 147 -4.77 0.61 0.44
N ALA A 148 -3.80 1.45 0.77
CA ALA A 148 -3.71 2.08 2.09
C ALA A 148 -4.96 2.94 2.38
N LEU A 149 -5.39 3.76 1.42
CA LEU A 149 -6.59 4.61 1.55
C LEU A 149 -7.87 3.79 1.71
N ILE A 150 -8.03 2.70 0.95
CA ILE A 150 -9.19 1.82 1.11
C ILE A 150 -9.18 1.16 2.50
N ARG A 151 -8.02 0.71 2.99
CA ARG A 151 -7.92 0.15 4.36
C ARG A 151 -8.27 1.18 5.42
N PHE A 152 -7.84 2.43 5.24
CA PHE A 152 -8.22 3.53 6.12
C PHE A 152 -9.75 3.72 6.15
N ILE A 153 -10.40 3.77 4.99
CA ILE A 153 -11.85 3.90 4.94
C ILE A 153 -12.55 2.70 5.58
N ASN A 154 -12.14 1.48 5.25
CA ASN A 154 -12.74 0.27 5.82
C ASN A 154 -12.56 0.18 7.34
N PHE A 155 -11.50 0.79 7.89
CA PHE A 155 -11.25 0.82 9.32
C PHE A 155 -12.18 1.81 10.04
N TYR A 156 -12.30 3.04 9.55
CA TYR A 156 -13.07 4.11 10.20
C TYR A 156 -14.55 4.15 9.82
N PHE A 157 -14.89 3.69 8.61
CA PHE A 157 -16.23 3.80 8.03
C PHE A 157 -16.72 2.43 7.55
N LYS A 158 -16.96 1.53 8.51
CA LYS A 158 -17.25 0.10 8.26
C LYS A 158 -18.49 -0.15 7.38
N ASP A 159 -19.45 0.78 7.39
CA ASP A 159 -20.71 0.66 6.64
C ASP A 159 -20.62 1.20 5.20
N ILE A 160 -19.54 1.92 4.85
CA ILE A 160 -19.36 2.49 3.52
C ILE A 160 -18.78 1.43 2.58
N LYS A 161 -19.63 0.86 1.73
CA LYS A 161 -19.19 -0.12 0.72
C LYS A 161 -18.64 0.51 -0.55
N SER A 162 -19.07 1.71 -0.90
CA SER A 162 -18.66 2.41 -2.12
C SER A 162 -18.44 3.89 -1.83
N SER A 163 -17.35 4.44 -2.36
CA SER A 163 -17.02 5.86 -2.18
C SER A 163 -16.06 6.34 -3.28
N PHE A 164 -16.01 7.65 -3.46
CA PHE A 164 -14.96 8.31 -4.22
C PHE A 164 -14.09 9.09 -3.23
N LEU A 165 -12.85 8.66 -3.07
CA LEU A 165 -11.89 9.24 -2.14
C LEU A 165 -11.03 10.27 -2.90
N VAL A 166 -10.83 11.43 -2.30
CA VAL A 166 -9.88 12.44 -2.75
C VAL A 166 -8.88 12.68 -1.63
N HIS A 167 -7.64 12.22 -1.83
CA HIS A 167 -6.55 12.42 -0.90
C HIS A 167 -5.60 13.49 -1.45
N ILE A 168 -5.61 14.67 -0.82
CA ILE A 168 -4.76 15.80 -1.21
C ILE A 168 -3.51 15.78 -0.32
N ALA A 169 -2.40 15.29 -0.85
CA ALA A 169 -1.11 15.27 -0.17
C ALA A 169 -0.31 16.56 -0.47
N LYS A 170 0.92 16.66 0.05
CA LYS A 170 1.81 17.82 -0.16
C LYS A 170 2.11 18.05 -1.64
N SER A 171 2.49 17.00 -2.38
CA SER A 171 2.93 17.15 -3.79
C SER A 171 1.92 16.74 -4.85
N LYS A 172 0.92 15.93 -4.47
CA LYS A 172 -0.01 15.30 -5.40
C LYS A 172 -1.38 15.06 -4.77
N THR A 173 -2.37 14.87 -5.62
CA THR A 173 -3.73 14.46 -5.24
C THR A 173 -4.00 13.08 -5.81
N THR A 174 -4.44 12.15 -4.97
CA THR A 174 -4.84 10.80 -5.37
C THR A 174 -6.34 10.66 -5.24
N CYS A 175 -6.98 10.32 -6.36
CA CYS A 175 -8.39 9.99 -6.44
C CYS A 175 -8.55 8.46 -6.51
N VAL A 176 -9.41 7.89 -5.67
CA VAL A 176 -9.68 6.45 -5.65
C VAL A 176 -11.17 6.21 -5.71
N LEU A 177 -11.63 5.46 -6.71
CA LEU A 177 -12.99 4.94 -6.74
C LEU A 177 -13.02 3.59 -6.04
N MET A 178 -13.77 3.50 -4.95
CA MET A 178 -14.00 2.30 -4.16
C MET A 178 -15.37 1.71 -4.45
N LYS A 179 -15.43 0.39 -4.60
CA LYS A 179 -16.66 -0.39 -4.61
C LYS A 179 -16.42 -1.72 -3.90
N ASP A 180 -17.40 -2.13 -3.11
CA ASP A 180 -17.38 -3.34 -2.29
C ASP A 180 -16.10 -3.41 -1.44
N ASN A 181 -15.74 -2.31 -0.77
CA ASN A 181 -14.56 -2.18 0.10
C ASN A 181 -13.21 -2.39 -0.60
N GLN A 182 -13.16 -2.21 -1.91
CA GLN A 182 -11.95 -2.43 -2.71
C GLN A 182 -11.77 -1.34 -3.78
N PRO A 183 -10.51 -1.04 -4.19
CA PRO A 183 -10.29 -0.07 -5.25
C PRO A 183 -10.71 -0.65 -6.61
N ILE A 184 -11.35 0.18 -7.41
CA ILE A 184 -11.79 -0.13 -8.79
C ILE A 184 -10.96 0.66 -9.79
N LYS A 185 -10.79 1.95 -9.52
CA LYS A 185 -9.98 2.87 -10.35
C LYS A 185 -9.20 3.82 -9.46
N THR A 186 -8.05 4.22 -9.94
CA THR A 186 -7.16 5.16 -9.28
C THR A 186 -6.67 6.18 -10.29
N TYR A 187 -6.53 7.41 -9.85
CA TYR A 187 -5.96 8.48 -10.66
C TYR A 187 -5.12 9.38 -9.76
N SER A 188 -3.92 9.75 -10.22
CA SER A 188 -3.02 10.65 -9.49
C SER A 188 -2.80 11.92 -10.31
N ILE A 189 -2.97 13.07 -9.67
CA ILE A 189 -2.76 14.40 -10.25
C ILE A 189 -1.53 15.00 -9.56
N LYS A 190 -0.57 15.55 -10.33
CA LYS A 190 0.64 16.21 -9.82
C LYS A 190 0.39 17.64 -9.28
N ILE A 191 -0.65 17.76 -8.47
CA ILE A 191 -1.08 18.97 -7.77
C ILE A 191 -1.38 18.55 -6.33
N GLY A 192 -0.65 19.10 -5.36
CA GLY A 192 -0.88 18.91 -3.94
C GLY A 192 -1.07 20.24 -3.22
N THR A 193 -1.08 20.21 -1.89
CA THR A 193 -1.27 21.41 -1.06
C THR A 193 -0.19 22.46 -1.28
N ASN A 194 1.02 22.06 -1.70
CA ASN A 194 2.12 22.98 -2.00
C ASN A 194 1.88 23.93 -3.19
N LYS A 195 0.83 23.69 -3.99
CA LYS A 195 0.41 24.55 -5.12
C LYS A 195 -0.92 25.26 -4.88
N LEU A 196 -1.57 25.00 -3.74
CA LEU A 196 -2.87 25.59 -3.38
C LEU A 196 -2.71 26.79 -2.42
N ILE A 197 -1.50 26.99 -1.89
CA ILE A 197 -1.12 28.05 -0.95
C ILE A 197 -0.15 28.99 -1.66
#